data_AF-A0ABD0V3Y4-F1
#
_entry.id   AF-A0ABD0V3Y4-F1
#
_cell.length_a   1.000
_cell.length_b   1.000
_cell.length_c   1.000
_cell.angle_alpha   90.00
_cell.angle_beta   90.00
_cell.angle_gamma   90.00
#
_symmetry.space_group_name_H-M   'P 1'
#
loop_
_entity.id
_entity.type
_entity.pdbx_description
1 polymer ?
#
loop_
_entity_poly.entity_id
_entity_poly.type
_entity_poly.pdbx_seq_one_letter_code
_entity_poly.pdbx_strand_id
1 'polypeptide(L)' 'MADPDLDSGIVYDEQGYIHILHSTFFNVNPRIDHTVEGYVERILDTLVEAIKEQLGNVQWNLASDPQQR' A
#
# COMPACT_ATOMS: atom_id res chain seq x y z
N MET A 1 7.90 -10.50 14.14
CA MET A 1 8.88 -10.57 13.03
C MET A 1 8.10 -10.31 11.78
N ALA A 2 8.36 -9.19 11.09
CA ALA A 2 7.72 -8.87 9.83
C ALA A 2 8.25 -9.84 8.77
N ASP A 3 7.34 -10.37 7.96
CA ASP A 3 7.64 -11.29 6.87
C ASP A 3 8.61 -10.61 5.87
N PRO A 4 9.80 -11.20 5.60
CA PRO A 4 10.82 -10.58 4.75
C PRO A 4 10.47 -10.53 3.25
N ASP A 5 9.36 -11.12 2.80
CA ASP A 5 9.07 -11.31 1.37
C ASP A 5 8.16 -10.23 0.75
N LEU A 6 8.07 -9.06 1.38
CA LEU A 6 7.22 -7.99 0.88
C LEU A 6 7.87 -6.62 1.09
N ASP A 7 9.03 -6.42 0.47
CA ASP A 7 9.59 -5.09 0.24
C ASP A 7 8.74 -4.36 -0.83
N SER A 8 7.46 -4.17 -0.54
CA SER A 8 6.52 -3.39 -1.36
C SER A 8 6.83 -1.89 -1.30
N GLY A 9 7.87 -1.50 -0.53
CA GLY A 9 8.22 -0.11 -0.26
C GLY A 9 7.18 0.66 0.57
N ILE A 10 6.12 -0.02 1.03
CA ILE A 10 5.06 0.54 1.88
C ILE A 10 5.56 0.60 3.32
N VAL A 11 5.61 1.82 3.86
CA VAL A 11 5.90 2.05 5.28
C VAL A 11 4.60 2.35 5.99
N TYR A 12 4.36 1.72 7.14
CA TYR A 12 3.20 2.00 7.99
C TYR A 12 3.59 2.90 9.16
N ASP A 13 2.69 3.78 9.58
CA ASP A 13 2.84 4.55 10.82
C ASP A 13 2.45 3.73 12.06
N GLU A 14 2.58 4.33 13.24
CA GLU A 14 2.24 3.71 14.52
C GLU A 14 0.74 3.37 14.66
N GLN A 15 -0.11 3.94 13.80
CA GLN A 15 -1.54 3.66 13.75
C GLN A 15 -1.90 2.60 12.69
N GLY A 16 -0.93 2.12 11.92
CA GLY A 16 -1.12 1.14 10.85
C GLY A 16 -1.61 1.74 9.54
N TYR A 17 -1.58 3.06 9.36
CA TYR A 17 -1.83 3.70 8.07
C TYR A 17 -0.57 3.78 7.23
N ILE A 18 -0.73 3.90 5.91
CA ILE A 18 0.39 4.05 4.99
C ILE A 18 1.02 5.43 5.21
N HIS A 19 2.27 5.43 5.68
CA HIS A 19 3.08 6.62 5.86
C HIS A 19 3.72 7.01 4.53
N ILE A 20 2.92 7.65 3.66
CA ILE A 20 3.29 7.98 2.27
C ILE A 20 4.66 8.69 2.19
N LEU A 21 4.92 9.68 3.05
CA LEU A 21 6.17 10.47 3.03
C LEU A 21 7.44 9.65 3.30
N HIS A 22 7.32 8.57 4.06
CA HIS A 22 8.43 7.66 4.37
C HIS A 22 8.48 6.46 3.43
N SER A 23 7.48 6.32 2.56
CA SER A 23 7.38 5.24 1.60
C SER A 23 8.06 5.60 0.28
N THR A 24 8.48 4.58 -0.46
CA THR A 24 9.08 4.75 -1.80
C THR A 24 8.13 5.37 -2.82
N PHE A 25 6.82 5.40 -2.53
CA PHE A 25 5.81 6.07 -3.36
C PHE A 25 5.93 7.60 -3.37
N PHE A 26 6.51 8.22 -2.34
CA PHE A 26 6.75 9.66 -2.33
C PHE A 26 7.97 10.01 -3.19
N ASN A 27 7.79 9.97 -4.51
CA ASN A 27 8.84 10.20 -5.50
C ASN A 27 8.38 11.21 -6.55
N VAL A 28 8.66 12.50 -6.31
CA VAL A 28 8.35 13.59 -7.23
C VAL A 28 9.33 13.58 -8.40
N ASN A 29 8.79 13.47 -9.62
CA ASN A 29 9.55 13.53 -10.86
C ASN A 29 9.12 14.75 -11.70
N PRO A 30 9.87 15.86 -11.68
CA PRO A 30 9.50 17.09 -12.38
C PRO A 30 9.47 16.98 -13.92
N ARG A 31 9.92 15.86 -14.50
CA ARG A 31 9.83 15.59 -15.95
C ARG A 31 8.48 14.99 -16.35
N ILE A 32 7.74 14.41 -15.40
CA ILE A 32 6.49 13.68 -15.64
C ILE A 32 5.34 14.33 -14.86
N ASP A 33 5.62 14.78 -13.64
CA ASP A 33 4.68 15.36 -12.70
C ASP A 33 4.52 16.86 -12.98
N HIS A 34 3.81 17.17 -14.06
CA HIS A 34 3.59 18.55 -14.53
C HIS A 34 2.59 19.32 -13.64
N THR A 35 1.74 18.60 -12.90
CA THR A 35 0.76 19.16 -11.96
C THR A 35 0.73 18.30 -10.69
N VAL A 36 0.27 18.90 -9.59
CA VAL A 36 0.05 18.18 -8.33
C VAL A 36 -0.98 17.07 -8.52
N GLU A 37 -2.03 17.31 -9.31
CA GLU A 37 -3.06 16.31 -9.62
C GLU A 37 -2.46 15.11 -10.35
N GLY A 38 -1.68 15.32 -11.42
CA GLY A 38 -1.05 14.22 -12.16
C GLY A 38 -0.02 13.44 -11.32
N TYR A 39 0.68 14.10 -10.40
CA TYR A 39 1.52 13.43 -9.42
C TYR A 39 0.71 12.52 -8.49
N VAL A 40 -0.40 13.03 -7.94
CA VAL A 40 -1.26 12.29 -7.02
C VAL A 40 -1.91 11.10 -7.73
N GLU A 41 -2.45 11.27 -8.94
CA GLU A 41 -3.01 10.18 -9.74
C GLU A 41 -1.97 9.07 -9.99
N ARG A 42 -0.76 9.42 -10.43
CA ARG A 42 0.32 8.46 -10.67
C ARG A 42 0.70 7.67 -9.42
N ILE A 43 0.79 8.34 -8.27
CA ILE A 43 1.09 7.68 -7.00
C ILE A 43 -0.04 6.74 -6.59
N LEU A 44 -1.29 7.20 -6.70
CA LEU A 44 -2.45 6.39 -6.34
C LEU A 44 -2.52 5.11 -7.18
N ASP A 45 -2.30 5.21 -8.49
CA ASP A 45 -2.28 4.04 -9.37
C ASP A 45 -1.20 3.02 -8.93
N THR A 46 0.02 3.50 -8.70
CA THR A 46 1.14 2.62 -8.29
C THR A 46 0.89 2.01 -6.91
N LEU A 47 0.31 2.78 -5.99
CA LEU A 47 -0.02 2.35 -4.63
C LEU A 47 -1.12 1.29 -4.63
N VAL A 48 -2.16 1.46 -5.46
CA VAL A 48 -3.25 0.50 -5.59
C VAL A 48 -2.74 -0.85 -6.09
N GLU A 49 -1.84 -0.86 -7.07
CA GLU A 49 -1.24 -2.10 -7.57
C GLU A 49 -0.37 -2.78 -6.50
N ALA A 50 0.46 -2.02 -5.79
CA ALA A 50 1.27 -2.59 -4.70
C ALA A 50 0.41 -3.17 -3.56
N ILE A 51 -0.67 -2.47 -3.18
CA ILE A 51 -1.63 -2.95 -2.19
C ILE A 51 -2.31 -4.24 -2.70
N LYS A 52 -2.74 -4.29 -3.96
CA LYS A 52 -3.33 -5.50 -4.55
C LYS A 52 -2.36 -6.68 -4.55
N GLU A 53 -1.09 -6.46 -4.86
CA GLU A 53 -0.05 -7.50 -4.79
C GLU A 53 0.14 -8.01 -3.36
N GLN A 54 0.19 -7.10 -2.37
CA GLN A 54 0.25 -7.50 -0.96
C GLN A 54 -0.97 -8.33 -0.54
N LEU A 55 -2.19 -7.86 -0.86
CA LEU A 55 -3.45 -8.51 -0.49
C LEU A 55 -3.74 -9.78 -1.30
N GLY A 56 -3.21 -9.89 -2.52
CA GLY A 56 -3.26 -11.09 -3.33
C GLY A 56 -2.45 -12.24 -2.72
N ASN A 57 -1.42 -11.91 -1.94
CA ASN A 57 -0.64 -12.88 -1.16
C ASN A 57 -1.23 -13.15 0.23
N VAL A 58 -2.27 -12.42 0.64
CA VAL A 58 -3.00 -12.69 1.89
C VAL A 58 -4.04 -13.78 1.62
N GLN A 59 -3.89 -14.95 2.26
CA GLN A 59 -5.00 -15.88 2.37
C GLN A 59 -6.11 -15.20 3.18
N TRP A 60 -7.19 -14.81 2.50
CA TRP A 60 -8.42 -14.37 3.13
C TRP A 60 -9.07 -15.54 3.88
N ASN A 61 -8.66 -15.74 5.14
CA ASN A 61 -9.44 -16.54 6.06
C ASN A 61 -10.68 -15.73 6.42
N LEU A 62 -11.77 -15.99 5.70
CA LEU A 62 -13.12 -15.70 6.18
C LEU A 62 -13.29 -16.47 7.49
N ALA A 63 -12.99 -15.82 8.62
CA ALA A 63 -13.33 -16.31 9.95
C ALA A 63 -14.86 -16.33 10.02
N SER A 64 -15.43 -17.42 9.53
CA SER A 64 -16.82 -17.77 9.73
C SER A 64 -16.87 -18.23 11.18
N ASP A 65 -17.18 -17.32 12.11
CA ASP A 65 -17.43 -17.71 13.50
C ASP A 65 -18.70 -18.58 13.52
N PRO A 66 -18.60 -19.91 13.72
CA PRO A 66 -19.75 -20.78 13.69
C PRO A 66 -20.23 -20.96 15.13
N GLN A 67 -20.54 -19.90 15.86
CA GLN A 67 -21.16 -20.06 17.17
C GLN A 67 -21.85 -18.79 17.68
N GLN A 68 -23.16 -18.67 17.43
CA GLN A 68 -24.11 -18.38 18.51
C GLN A 68 -25.33 -19.26 18.32
N ARG A 69 -25.39 -20.28 19.20
CA ARG A 69 -26.46 -21.27 19.33
C ARG A 69 -27.43 -20.83 20.41
#